data_AF-L9YFN5-F1
#
_entry.id   AF-L9YFN5-F1
#
_cell.length_a   1.000
_cell.length_b   1.000
_cell.length_c   1.000
_cell.angle_alpha   90.00
_cell.angle_beta   90.00
_cell.angle_gamma   90.00
#
_symmetry.space_group_name_H-M   'P 1'
#
loop_
_entity.id
_entity.type
_entity.pdbx_description
1 polymer ?
#
loop_
_entity_poly.entity_id
_entity_poly.type
_entity_poly.pdbx_seq_one_letter_code
_entity_poly.pdbx_strand_id
1 'polypeptide(L)'
;MRIWENAKLEPIAVDYCSIEQPEIGLPARPLLSVTEIEDNDPVSELDSRSSTQTTSEESTSGASTSTDASDSNLSQATTSATDTEQEGITPDQLHELDEFLFDIDGGALDSYDPLCIVAAKTPDEEYKQTLETLCREQFRQLNGGKPLASLLADSEGEALENTRVQNRIVSYDDASSEEYFDFVSEINGDEIRTSLREGEFDLSKLTSRIDEFFSETLGYLLLFANEQYAPALHDYLRSTDDVRETTQILSVRPRPLPEDVKRELVRLAWGNVSLESDSQKLDRLFHSGEDEFRKAIQPSGALEEITARDEGEESRLHYWIKCFTVEALLKRDGVAVQEESRIDLKERIPTETELRGGGNPRPDIYHEPSREVYEVETLYETDHKKITRTIDKYEGVNVKRVNVVLPNLTCLRNLGAVRRKTQEEPGEMFHNEVRFWTLDAVEQELLALEDVVSRLADLYNRSEKLW
;
A
#
# COMPACT_ATOMS: atom_id res chain seq x y z
N MET A 1 -5.36 -17.10 48.33
CA MET A 1 -6.83 -16.99 48.43
C MET A 1 -7.32 -16.75 49.87
N ARG A 2 -6.99 -15.61 50.51
CA ARG A 2 -7.59 -15.22 51.81
C ARG A 2 -7.65 -13.69 52.08
N ILE A 3 -7.36 -12.86 51.07
CA ILE A 3 -7.39 -11.38 51.22
C ILE A 3 -8.64 -10.76 50.55
N TRP A 4 -9.37 -11.51 49.73
CA TRP A 4 -10.49 -10.98 48.93
C TRP A 4 -11.90 -11.21 49.50
N GLU A 5 -12.05 -11.82 50.68
CA GLU A 5 -13.38 -12.17 51.22
C GLU A 5 -14.06 -11.06 52.06
N ASN A 6 -13.43 -9.89 52.28
CA ASN A 6 -13.97 -8.86 53.21
C ASN A 6 -14.25 -7.47 52.61
N ALA A 7 -14.18 -7.27 51.29
CA ALA A 7 -14.57 -6.00 50.69
C ALA A 7 -16.05 -6.03 50.24
N LYS A 8 -16.98 -5.73 51.17
CA LYS A 8 -18.34 -5.33 50.80
C LYS A 8 -18.31 -3.89 50.30
N LEU A 9 -18.19 -3.70 48.99
CA LEU A 9 -18.45 -2.43 48.35
C LEU A 9 -19.93 -2.39 47.96
N GLU A 10 -20.70 -1.51 48.59
CA GLU A 10 -22.05 -1.22 48.13
C GLU A 10 -21.98 -0.32 46.89
N PRO A 11 -22.82 -0.56 45.86
CA PRO A 11 -22.82 0.25 44.65
C PRO A 11 -23.33 1.66 44.96
N ILE A 12 -22.55 2.67 44.56
CA ILE A 12 -22.95 4.07 44.60
C ILE A 12 -23.98 4.27 43.49
N ALA A 13 -25.22 4.63 43.87
CA ALA A 13 -26.23 5.07 42.92
C ALA A 13 -25.85 6.48 42.44
N VAL A 14 -25.42 6.59 41.18
CA VAL A 14 -25.17 7.88 40.53
C VAL A 14 -26.51 8.37 39.95
N ASP A 15 -27.00 9.49 40.46
CA ASP A 15 -28.20 10.17 39.99
C ASP A 15 -27.84 11.10 38.81
N TYR A 16 -28.36 10.79 37.61
CA TYR A 16 -27.95 11.42 36.35
C TYR A 16 -28.56 12.82 36.10
N CYS A 17 -29.25 13.40 37.08
CA CYS A 17 -29.94 14.68 36.91
C CYS A 17 -29.12 15.95 37.24
N SER A 18 -27.79 15.87 37.36
CA SER A 18 -26.97 17.03 37.76
C SER A 18 -25.57 17.09 37.16
N ILE A 19 -25.44 16.90 35.84
CA ILE A 19 -24.21 17.25 35.10
C ILE A 19 -24.50 18.43 34.17
N GLU A 20 -24.30 19.65 34.67
CA GLU A 20 -24.13 20.83 33.82
C GLU A 20 -22.67 20.82 33.33
N GLN A 21 -22.50 20.64 32.01
CA GLN A 21 -21.29 20.76 31.17
C GLN A 21 -19.91 20.58 31.84
N PRO A 22 -19.15 19.52 31.50
CA PRO A 22 -17.74 19.44 31.87
C PRO A 22 -16.90 20.38 30.99
N GLU A 23 -16.40 21.48 31.57
CA GLU A 23 -15.27 22.24 31.00
C GLU A 23 -14.01 21.38 31.06
N ILE A 24 -13.59 20.84 29.91
CA ILE A 24 -12.32 20.11 29.79
C ILE A 24 -11.21 21.14 29.53
N GLY A 25 -10.54 21.57 30.60
CA GLY A 25 -9.29 22.32 30.50
C GLY A 25 -8.15 21.39 30.05
N LEU A 26 -7.52 21.70 28.93
CA LEU A 26 -6.30 21.01 28.49
C LEU A 26 -5.15 21.29 29.47
N PRO A 27 -4.35 20.28 29.88
CA PRO A 27 -3.20 20.50 30.74
C PRO A 27 -2.10 21.28 29.99
N ALA A 28 -1.37 22.14 30.73
CA ALA A 28 -0.28 22.92 30.20
C ALA A 28 0.87 22.03 29.68
N ARG A 29 1.27 22.23 28.42
CA ARG A 29 2.44 21.55 27.84
C ARG A 29 3.74 22.10 28.46
N PRO A 30 4.71 21.27 28.86
CA PRO A 30 6.01 21.75 29.31
C PRO A 30 6.79 22.32 28.12
N LEU A 31 7.20 23.58 28.21
CA LEU A 31 8.11 24.23 27.28
C LEU A 31 9.49 23.57 27.40
N LEU A 32 9.96 22.96 26.31
CA LEU A 32 11.32 22.48 26.15
C LEU A 32 12.28 23.67 26.28
N SER A 33 13.16 23.64 27.27
CA SER A 33 14.23 24.61 27.46
C SER A 33 15.32 24.40 26.41
N VAL A 34 15.45 25.37 25.50
CA VAL A 34 16.61 25.50 24.61
C VAL A 34 17.79 25.96 25.44
N THR A 35 18.89 25.21 25.42
CA THR A 35 20.19 25.70 25.90
C THR A 35 20.98 26.18 24.70
N GLU A 36 21.38 27.45 24.74
CA GLU A 36 22.23 28.08 23.75
C GLU A 36 23.63 27.46 23.82
N ILE A 37 24.13 26.98 22.67
CA ILE A 37 25.53 26.57 22.53
C ILE A 37 26.32 27.82 22.15
N GLU A 38 27.09 28.33 23.11
CA GLU A 38 28.08 29.39 22.87
C GLU A 38 29.31 28.81 22.15
N ASP A 39 29.64 29.43 21.02
CA ASP A 39 30.93 29.31 20.34
C ASP A 39 32.07 29.70 21.28
N ASN A 40 33.07 28.82 21.44
CA ASN A 40 34.44 29.19 21.81
C ASN A 40 35.42 28.05 21.47
N ASP A 41 36.13 28.22 20.36
CA ASP A 41 37.54 27.83 20.22
C ASP A 41 38.40 29.02 20.73
N PRO A 42 39.69 28.90 21.16
CA PRO A 42 40.69 27.96 20.63
C PRO A 42 41.86 27.50 21.59
N VAL A 43 42.77 26.67 21.03
CA VAL A 43 44.24 26.52 21.27
C VAL A 43 44.82 25.53 22.31
N SER A 44 45.89 24.83 21.83
CA SER A 44 47.07 24.20 22.48
C SER A 44 46.93 22.73 22.90
N GLU A 45 47.53 21.78 22.17
CA GLU A 45 48.95 21.37 22.09
C GLU A 45 49.32 20.24 23.07
N LEU A 46 50.02 19.25 22.49
CA LEU A 46 51.07 18.41 23.08
C LEU A 46 50.72 17.15 23.91
N ASP A 47 50.92 16.03 23.22
CA ASP A 47 51.94 15.00 23.52
C ASP A 47 51.62 13.78 24.41
N SER A 48 52.00 12.63 23.83
CA SER A 48 52.70 11.49 24.44
C SER A 48 51.96 10.17 24.69
N ARG A 49 52.36 9.17 23.88
CA ARG A 49 52.86 7.81 24.25
C ARG A 49 51.93 6.92 25.08
N SER A 50 51.56 5.71 24.66
CA SER A 50 52.40 4.50 24.55
C SER A 50 51.47 3.35 24.16
N SER A 51 51.61 2.64 23.02
CA SER A 51 52.51 1.49 22.79
C SER A 51 52.26 0.28 23.69
N THR A 52 51.57 -0.75 23.18
CA THR A 52 51.91 -2.20 23.17
C THR A 52 50.74 -2.89 22.42
N GLN A 53 50.82 -3.35 21.17
CA GLN A 53 51.78 -4.23 20.50
C GLN A 53 51.97 -5.57 21.22
N THR A 54 51.34 -6.61 20.69
CA THR A 54 51.95 -7.89 20.27
C THR A 54 50.85 -8.69 19.56
N THR A 55 50.83 -8.75 18.21
CA THR A 55 51.62 -9.64 17.32
C THR A 55 51.02 -11.05 17.32
N SER A 56 50.39 -11.46 16.22
CA SER A 56 51.00 -12.04 14.99
C SER A 56 50.81 -13.56 15.07
N GLU A 57 50.67 -14.34 13.99
CA GLU A 57 51.21 -14.31 12.63
C GLU A 57 50.19 -15.08 11.75
N GLU A 58 49.89 -14.66 10.51
CA GLU A 58 50.67 -14.97 9.28
C GLU A 58 50.68 -16.49 8.98
N SER A 59 50.54 -17.00 7.75
CA SER A 59 51.03 -16.52 6.46
C SER A 59 50.57 -17.57 5.40
N THR A 60 50.01 -17.18 4.25
CA THR A 60 50.68 -17.03 2.93
C THR A 60 50.34 -18.10 1.88
N SER A 61 50.06 -17.58 0.68
CA SER A 61 50.46 -18.07 -0.66
C SER A 61 49.80 -19.36 -1.17
N GLY A 62 49.45 -19.53 -2.44
CA GLY A 62 49.68 -18.77 -3.66
C GLY A 62 49.50 -19.70 -4.87
N ALA A 63 49.65 -19.12 -6.06
CA ALA A 63 49.93 -19.76 -7.35
C ALA A 63 48.77 -20.28 -8.23
N SER A 64 48.73 -19.63 -9.39
CA SER A 64 48.13 -19.96 -10.68
C SER A 64 48.62 -21.29 -11.26
N THR A 65 47.78 -21.98 -12.04
CA THR A 65 48.24 -22.69 -13.26
C THR A 65 47.10 -22.94 -14.24
N SER A 66 47.40 -22.63 -15.50
CA SER A 66 46.67 -22.87 -16.75
C SER A 66 47.13 -24.16 -17.43
N THR A 67 46.24 -24.81 -18.21
CA THR A 67 46.38 -25.74 -19.38
C THR A 67 45.21 -26.73 -19.33
N ASP A 68 44.53 -27.22 -20.37
CA ASP A 68 44.60 -27.20 -21.84
C ASP A 68 43.19 -27.63 -22.32
N ALA A 69 42.56 -26.94 -23.28
CA ALA A 69 42.51 -27.27 -24.71
C ALA A 69 41.86 -28.63 -25.08
N SER A 70 40.66 -28.56 -25.67
CA SER A 70 40.27 -29.43 -26.79
C SER A 70 39.16 -28.79 -27.65
N ASP A 71 39.56 -28.52 -28.90
CA ASP A 71 38.80 -28.08 -30.08
C ASP A 71 37.51 -28.85 -30.38
N SER A 72 36.50 -28.15 -30.92
CA SER A 72 36.00 -28.42 -32.28
C SER A 72 35.09 -27.31 -32.82
N ASN A 73 35.69 -26.44 -33.63
CA ASN A 73 35.26 -25.79 -34.88
C ASN A 73 33.77 -25.67 -35.32
N LEU A 74 33.46 -24.40 -35.65
CA LEU A 74 32.81 -23.86 -36.86
C LEU A 74 31.40 -24.33 -37.26
N SER A 75 30.47 -23.37 -37.26
CA SER A 75 29.98 -22.80 -38.54
C SER A 75 29.47 -21.37 -38.33
N GLN A 76 30.18 -20.41 -38.95
CA GLN A 76 29.68 -19.07 -39.24
C GLN A 76 28.62 -19.18 -40.35
N ALA A 77 27.44 -18.65 -40.10
CA ALA A 77 26.55 -18.16 -41.15
C ALA A 77 26.21 -16.71 -40.83
N THR A 78 26.90 -15.82 -41.52
CA THR A 78 26.62 -14.38 -41.57
C THR A 78 25.32 -14.18 -42.35
N THR A 79 24.25 -13.82 -41.67
CA THR A 79 23.10 -13.13 -42.28
C THR A 79 22.75 -11.95 -41.40
N SER A 80 23.20 -10.80 -41.85
CA SER A 80 22.82 -9.48 -41.38
C SER A 80 21.32 -9.29 -41.61
N ALA A 81 20.55 -9.32 -40.53
CA ALA A 81 19.25 -8.68 -40.45
C ALA A 81 19.33 -7.73 -39.27
N THR A 82 19.21 -6.44 -39.57
CA THR A 82 19.01 -5.37 -38.60
C THR A 82 17.68 -5.62 -37.90
N ASP A 83 17.73 -6.42 -36.84
CA ASP A 83 16.71 -6.40 -35.79
C ASP A 83 17.08 -5.24 -34.87
N THR A 84 16.26 -4.19 -34.93
CA THR A 84 16.18 -3.21 -33.86
C THR A 84 15.69 -3.98 -32.65
N GLU A 85 16.61 -4.47 -31.81
CA GLU A 85 16.27 -4.96 -30.47
C GLU A 85 15.58 -3.80 -29.75
N GLN A 86 14.24 -3.85 -29.69
CA GLN A 86 13.49 -3.12 -28.68
C GLN A 86 14.00 -3.67 -27.34
N GLU A 87 14.85 -2.90 -26.66
CA GLU A 87 15.18 -3.14 -25.26
C GLU A 87 13.86 -3.19 -24.48
N GLY A 88 13.40 -4.41 -24.18
CA GLY A 88 12.20 -4.62 -23.36
C GLY A 88 12.42 -4.04 -21.98
N ILE A 89 11.36 -3.50 -21.38
CA ILE A 89 11.41 -2.94 -20.02
C ILE A 89 11.91 -4.03 -19.08
N THR A 90 13.01 -3.72 -18.38
CA THR A 90 13.55 -4.63 -17.37
C THR A 90 12.67 -4.58 -16.12
N PRO A 91 12.58 -5.68 -15.34
CA PRO A 91 11.81 -5.68 -14.10
C PRO A 91 12.13 -4.50 -13.17
N ASP A 92 13.36 -3.98 -13.19
CA ASP A 92 13.81 -2.84 -12.36
C ASP A 92 13.27 -1.47 -12.79
N GLN A 93 12.60 -1.39 -13.94
CA GLN A 93 11.99 -0.17 -14.49
C GLN A 93 10.44 -0.19 -14.43
N LEU A 94 9.85 -1.16 -13.72
CA LEU A 94 8.40 -1.23 -13.57
C LEU A 94 7.90 -0.08 -12.69
N HIS A 95 6.92 0.66 -13.20
CA HIS A 95 6.24 1.67 -12.41
C HIS A 95 5.21 1.04 -11.47
N GLU A 96 4.82 1.81 -10.45
CA GLU A 96 3.72 1.44 -9.56
C GLU A 96 2.38 1.53 -10.28
N LEU A 97 1.34 0.91 -9.73
CA LEU A 97 0.02 0.83 -10.37
C LEU A 97 -0.53 2.19 -10.81
N ASP A 98 -0.35 3.21 -9.96
CA ASP A 98 -0.88 4.54 -10.18
C ASP A 98 -0.24 5.19 -11.43
N GLU A 99 1.08 5.03 -11.61
CA GLU A 99 1.84 5.48 -12.78
C GLU A 99 1.63 4.61 -14.04
N PHE A 100 1.22 3.34 -13.87
CA PHE A 100 0.75 2.53 -15.00
C PHE A 100 -0.56 3.10 -15.54
N LEU A 101 -1.51 3.39 -14.65
CA LEU A 101 -2.87 3.80 -15.03
C LEU A 101 -2.95 5.26 -15.47
N PHE A 102 -2.10 6.13 -14.92
CA PHE A 102 -2.22 7.58 -15.09
C PHE A 102 -0.89 8.25 -15.43
N ASP A 103 -0.98 9.29 -16.27
CA ASP A 103 0.04 10.30 -16.40
C ASP A 103 -0.16 11.28 -15.25
N ILE A 104 0.80 11.33 -14.33
CA ILE A 104 0.75 12.16 -13.12
C ILE A 104 1.84 13.22 -13.23
N ASP A 105 1.45 14.49 -13.20
CA ASP A 105 2.38 15.61 -13.11
C ASP A 105 2.26 16.33 -11.77
N GLY A 106 3.40 16.82 -11.28
CA GLY A 106 3.48 17.64 -10.08
C GLY A 106 3.79 16.89 -8.78
N GLY A 107 4.10 15.60 -8.83
CA GLY A 107 4.47 14.78 -7.68
C GLY A 107 3.93 13.36 -7.80
N ALA A 108 3.74 12.70 -6.67
CA ALA A 108 3.20 11.35 -6.57
C ALA A 108 1.93 11.33 -5.69
N LEU A 109 1.08 10.32 -5.88
CA LEU A 109 -0.14 10.14 -5.10
C LEU A 109 0.13 9.67 -3.66
N ASP A 110 1.36 9.28 -3.34
CA ASP A 110 1.74 8.66 -2.07
C ASP A 110 2.11 9.66 -0.95
N SER A 111 1.70 10.93 -1.08
CA SER A 111 2.01 12.00 -0.13
C SER A 111 1.27 11.88 1.21
N TYR A 112 1.97 12.19 2.31
CA TYR A 112 1.37 12.33 3.64
C TYR A 112 0.57 13.63 3.80
N ASP A 113 0.85 14.63 2.96
CA ASP A 113 0.16 15.91 2.97
C ASP A 113 -1.15 15.81 2.16
N PRO A 114 -2.17 16.65 2.47
CA PRO A 114 -3.35 16.78 1.65
C PRO A 114 -2.99 16.99 0.17
N LEU A 115 -3.73 16.35 -0.74
CA LEU A 115 -3.50 16.49 -2.18
C LEU A 115 -4.72 17.13 -2.85
N CYS A 116 -4.46 18.13 -3.70
CA CYS A 116 -5.43 18.59 -4.69
C CYS A 116 -5.07 17.93 -6.03
N ILE A 117 -6.02 17.27 -6.67
CA ILE A 117 -5.81 16.57 -7.94
C ILE A 117 -6.73 17.17 -8.98
N VAL A 118 -6.16 17.80 -10.01
CA VAL A 118 -6.87 18.22 -11.20
C VAL A 118 -6.87 17.04 -12.19
N ALA A 119 -8.00 16.34 -12.26
CA ALA A 119 -8.19 15.14 -13.06
C ALA A 119 -8.84 15.47 -14.42
N ALA A 120 -8.10 15.26 -15.51
CA ALA A 120 -8.54 15.55 -16.87
C ALA A 120 -9.53 14.50 -17.39
N LYS A 121 -10.81 14.88 -17.55
CA LYS A 121 -11.85 14.03 -18.13
C LYS A 121 -11.67 13.90 -19.63
N THR A 122 -11.46 12.67 -20.08
CA THR A 122 -11.38 12.30 -21.49
C THR A 122 -12.70 11.64 -21.93
N PRO A 123 -13.17 11.85 -23.17
CA PRO A 123 -14.37 11.16 -23.67
C PRO A 123 -14.17 9.64 -23.79
N ASP A 124 -12.92 9.20 -23.97
CA ASP A 124 -12.57 7.82 -24.26
C ASP A 124 -12.47 6.93 -23.01
N GLU A 125 -12.39 7.51 -21.81
CA GLU A 125 -12.18 6.76 -20.56
C GLU A 125 -13.03 7.28 -19.40
N GLU A 126 -13.67 6.36 -18.67
CA GLU A 126 -14.31 6.63 -17.37
C GLU A 126 -13.37 6.09 -16.29
N TYR A 127 -12.80 6.95 -15.43
CA TYR A 127 -11.79 6.56 -14.42
C TYR A 127 -11.97 7.23 -13.05
N LYS A 128 -13.09 7.94 -12.84
CA LYS A 128 -13.34 8.72 -11.61
C LYS A 128 -13.38 7.81 -10.38
N GLN A 129 -14.14 6.73 -10.44
CA GLN A 129 -14.30 5.82 -9.32
C GLN A 129 -13.01 5.04 -9.03
N THR A 130 -12.24 4.75 -10.08
CA THR A 130 -10.93 4.11 -9.99
C THR A 130 -9.96 5.01 -9.23
N LEU A 131 -9.85 6.28 -9.62
CA LEU A 131 -8.99 7.25 -8.95
C LEU A 131 -9.40 7.45 -7.48
N GLU A 132 -10.69 7.60 -7.22
CA GLU A 132 -11.23 7.67 -5.84
C GLU A 132 -10.86 6.44 -5.01
N THR A 133 -10.90 5.25 -5.62
CA THR A 133 -10.56 3.99 -4.93
C THR A 133 -9.08 3.91 -4.61
N LEU A 134 -8.20 4.33 -5.52
CA LEU A 134 -6.75 4.39 -5.28
C LEU A 134 -6.40 5.41 -4.19
N CYS A 135 -7.01 6.60 -4.23
CA CYS A 135 -6.85 7.62 -3.19
C CYS A 135 -7.34 7.10 -1.82
N ARG A 136 -8.46 6.38 -1.78
CA ARG A 136 -8.99 5.73 -0.57
C ARG A 136 -8.03 4.69 -0.01
N GLU A 137 -7.47 3.86 -0.87
CA GLU A 137 -6.51 2.85 -0.48
C GLU A 137 -5.22 3.49 0.05
N GLN A 138 -4.71 4.54 -0.60
CA GLN A 138 -3.55 5.28 -0.10
C GLN A 138 -3.83 5.93 1.25
N PHE A 139 -4.99 6.54 1.42
CA PHE A 139 -5.37 7.15 2.69
C PHE A 139 -5.36 6.12 3.84
N ARG A 140 -5.88 4.91 3.61
CA ARG A 140 -5.86 3.82 4.60
C ARG A 140 -4.44 3.38 4.95
N GLN A 141 -3.54 3.34 3.97
CA GLN A 141 -2.13 3.00 4.18
C GLN A 141 -1.43 4.06 5.04
N LEU A 142 -1.60 5.35 4.73
CA LEU A 142 -0.90 6.44 5.41
C LEU A 142 -1.45 6.78 6.80
N ASN A 143 -2.76 7.05 6.87
CA ASN A 143 -3.39 7.63 8.06
C ASN A 143 -4.19 6.62 8.86
N GLY A 144 -4.51 5.49 8.23
CA GLY A 144 -5.40 4.54 8.83
C GLY A 144 -6.84 4.93 8.96
N GLY A 145 -7.54 4.08 9.67
CA GLY A 145 -8.98 4.03 9.69
C GLY A 145 -9.54 3.43 10.97
N LYS A 146 -8.82 3.43 12.10
CA LYS A 146 -9.37 2.86 13.33
C LYS A 146 -10.45 3.74 13.99
N PRO A 147 -11.66 3.21 14.26
CA PRO A 147 -12.44 3.64 15.41
C PRO A 147 -11.68 3.34 16.70
N LEU A 148 -11.80 4.20 17.70
CA LEU A 148 -11.50 3.81 19.08
C LEU A 148 -12.47 2.70 19.48
N ALA A 149 -11.96 1.52 19.82
CA ALA A 149 -12.78 0.40 20.24
C ALA A 149 -13.32 0.61 21.66
N SER A 150 -14.62 0.86 21.77
CA SER A 150 -15.48 0.23 22.79
C SER A 150 -16.95 0.49 22.45
N LEU A 151 -17.74 -0.56 22.22
CA LEU A 151 -19.22 -0.60 22.14
C LEU A 151 -19.92 -0.54 20.77
N LEU A 152 -19.32 -0.96 19.65
CA LEU A 152 -20.08 -1.11 18.40
C LEU A 152 -19.99 -2.54 17.87
N ALA A 153 -21.08 -3.02 17.27
CA ALA A 153 -21.13 -4.35 16.67
C ALA A 153 -20.20 -4.41 15.45
N ASP A 154 -19.65 -5.60 15.13
CA ASP A 154 -18.64 -5.80 14.06
C ASP A 154 -19.05 -5.22 12.69
N SER A 155 -20.35 -5.07 12.41
CA SER A 155 -20.87 -4.48 11.17
C SER A 155 -20.77 -2.94 11.10
N GLU A 156 -20.61 -2.26 12.24
CA GLU A 156 -20.63 -0.78 12.32
C GLU A 156 -19.22 -0.17 12.23
N GLY A 157 -18.17 -0.93 12.59
CA GLY A 157 -16.78 -0.46 12.54
C GLY A 157 -16.31 -0.14 11.12
N GLU A 158 -16.60 -1.04 10.16
CA GLU A 158 -16.27 -0.83 8.75
C GLU A 158 -17.08 0.31 8.13
N ALA A 159 -18.37 0.43 8.46
CA ALA A 159 -19.19 1.54 8.01
C ALA A 159 -18.62 2.88 8.49
N LEU A 160 -18.13 2.94 9.73
CA LEU A 160 -17.52 4.14 10.30
C LEU A 160 -16.16 4.44 9.67
N GLU A 161 -15.31 3.44 9.45
CA GLU A 161 -14.03 3.59 8.75
C GLU A 161 -14.26 4.08 7.32
N ASN A 162 -15.12 3.40 6.56
CA ASN A 162 -15.45 3.78 5.20
C ASN A 162 -16.04 5.19 5.16
N THR A 163 -16.90 5.54 6.11
CA THR A 163 -17.44 6.90 6.23
C THR A 163 -16.33 7.91 6.54
N ARG A 164 -15.38 7.62 7.43
CA ARG A 164 -14.25 8.51 7.73
C ARG A 164 -13.33 8.73 6.54
N VAL A 165 -12.99 7.67 5.82
CA VAL A 165 -12.14 7.76 4.63
C VAL A 165 -12.90 8.46 3.49
N GLN A 166 -14.18 8.14 3.28
CA GLN A 166 -15.05 8.85 2.33
C GLN A 166 -15.17 10.33 2.67
N ASN A 167 -15.30 10.69 3.95
CA ASN A 167 -15.35 12.10 4.38
C ASN A 167 -14.02 12.85 4.18
N ARG A 168 -12.92 12.15 3.87
CA ARG A 168 -11.59 12.72 3.61
C ARG A 168 -11.25 12.77 2.12
N ILE A 169 -12.13 12.25 1.26
CA ILE A 169 -12.04 12.36 -0.20
C ILE A 169 -13.22 13.18 -0.68
N VAL A 170 -12.95 14.36 -1.23
CA VAL A 170 -13.97 15.24 -1.77
C VAL A 170 -13.76 15.33 -3.28
N SER A 171 -14.77 14.95 -4.05
CA SER A 171 -14.73 15.06 -5.51
C SER A 171 -15.70 16.13 -6.00
N TYR A 172 -15.24 17.01 -6.89
CA TYR A 172 -16.08 17.91 -7.65
C TYR A 172 -15.94 17.62 -9.14
N ASP A 173 -17.05 17.69 -9.86
CA ASP A 173 -17.11 17.44 -11.29
C ASP A 173 -17.64 18.68 -11.99
N ASP A 174 -16.93 19.16 -13.01
CA ASP A 174 -17.29 20.35 -13.77
C ASP A 174 -18.72 20.33 -14.34
N ALA A 175 -19.30 19.14 -14.54
CA ALA A 175 -20.61 18.98 -15.15
C ALA A 175 -21.74 19.05 -14.12
N SER A 176 -21.42 18.92 -12.82
CA SER A 176 -22.42 18.88 -11.75
C SER A 176 -22.17 19.88 -10.62
N SER A 177 -21.00 20.52 -10.58
CA SER A 177 -20.63 21.48 -9.55
C SER A 177 -20.70 22.91 -10.07
N GLU A 178 -21.91 23.47 -10.09
CA GLU A 178 -22.14 24.88 -10.44
C GLU A 178 -21.51 25.85 -9.43
N GLU A 179 -21.09 25.39 -8.25
CA GLU A 179 -20.51 26.24 -7.20
C GLU A 179 -19.04 26.61 -7.47
N TYR A 180 -18.26 25.67 -8.02
CA TYR A 180 -16.81 25.81 -8.23
C TYR A 180 -16.41 25.85 -9.71
N PHE A 181 -17.34 25.50 -10.61
CA PHE A 181 -17.17 25.48 -12.06
C PHE A 181 -18.27 26.27 -12.78
N ASP A 182 -18.79 27.34 -12.17
CA ASP A 182 -19.81 28.21 -12.77
C ASP A 182 -19.40 28.72 -14.16
N PHE A 183 -18.13 29.07 -14.33
CA PHE A 183 -17.53 29.51 -15.60
C PHE A 183 -17.71 28.53 -16.77
N VAL A 184 -17.90 27.24 -16.50
CA VAL A 184 -18.09 26.21 -17.54
C VAL A 184 -19.43 26.39 -18.27
N SER A 185 -20.41 27.01 -17.61
CA SER A 185 -21.71 27.33 -18.20
C SER A 185 -21.70 28.61 -19.05
N GLU A 186 -20.65 29.42 -18.95
CA GLU A 186 -20.61 30.77 -19.51
C GLU A 186 -20.00 30.84 -20.93
N ILE A 187 -19.06 29.94 -21.26
CA ILE A 187 -18.30 30.00 -22.53
C ILE A 187 -17.81 28.63 -23.01
N ASN A 188 -17.36 28.55 -24.27
CA ASN A 188 -16.85 27.30 -24.86
C ASN A 188 -15.45 26.93 -24.30
N GLY A 189 -15.08 25.64 -24.38
CA GLY A 189 -13.85 25.10 -23.78
C GLY A 189 -12.53 25.79 -24.17
N ASP A 190 -12.38 26.21 -25.44
CA ASP A 190 -11.17 26.93 -25.90
C ASP A 190 -11.08 28.36 -25.33
N GLU A 191 -12.24 29.00 -25.14
CA GLU A 191 -12.33 30.32 -24.51
C GLU A 191 -12.03 30.20 -23.01
N ILE A 192 -12.56 29.17 -22.33
CA ILE A 192 -12.27 28.88 -20.93
C ILE A 192 -10.75 28.76 -20.70
N ARG A 193 -10.05 28.03 -21.55
CA ARG A 193 -8.60 27.85 -21.43
C ARG A 193 -7.84 29.19 -21.49
N THR A 194 -8.27 30.09 -22.37
CA THR A 194 -7.64 31.40 -22.55
C THR A 194 -7.96 32.31 -21.36
N SER A 195 -9.24 32.39 -20.98
CA SER A 195 -9.72 33.17 -19.84
C SER A 195 -9.12 32.71 -18.50
N LEU A 196 -8.87 31.40 -18.29
CA LEU A 196 -8.14 30.89 -17.13
C LEU A 196 -6.69 31.39 -17.07
N ARG A 197 -6.01 31.46 -18.23
CA ARG A 197 -4.62 31.95 -18.32
C ARG A 197 -4.52 33.46 -18.15
N GLU A 198 -5.55 34.16 -18.60
CA GLU A 198 -5.65 35.62 -18.50
C GLU A 198 -6.22 36.07 -17.15
N GLY A 199 -6.69 35.14 -16.31
CA GLY A 199 -7.22 35.42 -14.98
C GLY A 199 -8.58 36.12 -15.01
N GLU A 200 -9.39 35.87 -16.03
CA GLU A 200 -10.67 36.55 -16.24
C GLU A 200 -11.81 35.96 -15.38
N PHE A 201 -11.65 34.74 -14.88
CA PHE A 201 -12.64 34.06 -14.03
C PHE A 201 -12.42 34.33 -12.54
N ASP A 202 -13.52 34.53 -11.81
CA ASP A 202 -13.50 34.58 -10.36
C ASP A 202 -13.46 33.17 -9.77
N LEU A 203 -12.25 32.66 -9.53
CA LEU A 203 -12.02 31.36 -8.90
C LEU A 203 -11.88 31.44 -7.38
N SER A 204 -12.23 32.56 -6.76
CA SER A 204 -12.02 32.80 -5.31
C SER A 204 -12.69 31.76 -4.41
N LYS A 205 -13.86 31.22 -4.81
CA LYS A 205 -14.53 30.14 -4.07
C LYS A 205 -13.75 28.84 -4.12
N LEU A 206 -13.23 28.47 -5.29
CA LEU A 206 -12.46 27.24 -5.47
C LEU A 206 -11.13 27.33 -4.72
N THR A 207 -10.42 28.45 -4.84
CA THR A 207 -9.16 28.66 -4.10
C THR A 207 -9.41 28.68 -2.59
N SER A 208 -10.47 29.36 -2.12
CA SER A 208 -10.87 29.31 -0.70
C SER A 208 -11.18 27.89 -0.22
N ARG A 209 -11.85 27.08 -1.06
CA ARG A 209 -12.17 25.68 -0.73
C ARG A 209 -10.91 24.82 -0.65
N ILE A 210 -9.95 25.03 -1.54
CA ILE A 210 -8.63 24.36 -1.47
C ILE A 210 -7.94 24.74 -0.17
N ASP A 211 -7.89 26.03 0.16
CA ASP A 211 -7.24 26.50 1.39
C ASP A 211 -7.91 25.98 2.68
N GLU A 212 -9.24 25.94 2.70
CA GLU A 212 -10.03 25.30 3.77
C GLU A 212 -9.67 23.81 3.89
N PHE A 213 -9.68 23.09 2.76
CA PHE A 213 -9.43 21.66 2.70
C PHE A 213 -8.07 21.29 3.30
N PHE A 214 -7.03 22.07 2.98
CA PHE A 214 -5.68 21.89 3.49
C PHE A 214 -5.55 22.29 4.96
N SER A 215 -6.33 23.25 5.44
CA SER A 215 -6.35 23.64 6.86
C SER A 215 -6.93 22.56 7.79
N GLU A 216 -7.84 21.73 7.27
CA GLU A 216 -8.48 20.63 8.00
C GLU A 216 -7.72 19.30 7.92
N THR A 217 -6.55 19.29 7.27
CA THR A 217 -5.73 18.10 6.95
C THR A 217 -6.57 17.00 6.28
N LEU A 218 -7.48 17.36 5.39
CA LEU A 218 -8.29 16.40 4.62
C LEU A 218 -7.40 15.67 3.60
N GLY A 219 -7.77 14.45 3.19
CA GLY A 219 -6.88 13.58 2.40
C GLY A 219 -6.73 14.05 0.95
N TYR A 220 -7.81 13.93 0.17
CA TYR A 220 -7.78 14.16 -1.28
C TYR A 220 -8.94 15.05 -1.74
N LEU A 221 -8.61 16.12 -2.46
CA LEU A 221 -9.56 16.97 -3.16
C LEU A 221 -9.43 16.72 -4.66
N LEU A 222 -10.40 16.05 -5.26
CA LEU A 222 -10.42 15.68 -6.68
C LEU A 222 -11.27 16.67 -7.47
N LEU A 223 -10.66 17.32 -8.45
CA LEU A 223 -11.29 18.28 -9.36
C LEU A 223 -11.33 17.67 -10.76
N PHE A 224 -12.48 17.10 -11.13
CA PHE A 224 -12.67 16.50 -12.45
C PHE A 224 -13.08 17.57 -13.47
N ALA A 225 -12.15 17.92 -14.35
CA ALA A 225 -12.27 18.98 -15.34
C ALA A 225 -12.09 18.43 -16.76
N ASN A 226 -12.78 18.99 -17.75
CA ASN A 226 -12.64 18.61 -19.15
C ASN A 226 -11.18 18.73 -19.62
N GLU A 227 -10.68 17.73 -20.36
CA GLU A 227 -9.29 17.71 -20.84
C GLU A 227 -8.87 18.95 -21.64
N GLN A 228 -9.82 19.68 -22.25
CA GLN A 228 -9.53 20.90 -23.03
C GLN A 228 -8.96 22.03 -22.17
N TYR A 229 -9.37 22.13 -20.90
CA TYR A 229 -8.96 23.21 -20.01
C TYR A 229 -8.36 22.75 -18.68
N ALA A 230 -8.41 21.46 -18.34
CA ALA A 230 -7.79 20.91 -17.13
C ALA A 230 -6.31 21.31 -16.95
N PRO A 231 -5.45 21.32 -17.99
CA PRO A 231 -4.06 21.80 -17.83
C PRO A 231 -3.98 23.27 -17.45
N ALA A 232 -4.84 24.14 -18.03
CA ALA A 232 -4.85 25.55 -17.69
C ALA A 232 -5.36 25.81 -16.26
N LEU A 233 -6.32 25.01 -15.79
CA LEU A 233 -6.79 25.05 -14.41
C LEU A 233 -5.67 24.64 -13.44
N HIS A 234 -4.93 23.57 -13.75
CA HIS A 234 -3.78 23.13 -12.96
C HIS A 234 -2.68 24.21 -12.91
N ASP A 235 -2.31 24.77 -14.07
CA ASP A 235 -1.33 25.86 -14.17
C ASP A 235 -1.77 27.09 -13.35
N TYR A 236 -3.05 27.46 -13.42
CA TYR A 236 -3.62 28.58 -12.66
C TYR A 236 -3.51 28.32 -11.15
N LEU A 237 -3.99 27.16 -10.67
CA LEU A 237 -4.01 26.84 -9.25
C LEU A 237 -2.60 26.75 -8.65
N ARG A 238 -1.59 26.38 -9.46
CA ARG A 238 -0.19 26.36 -9.02
C ARG A 238 0.49 27.72 -9.00
N SER A 239 0.03 28.66 -9.81
CA SER A 239 0.69 29.97 -9.99
C SER A 239 0.00 31.11 -9.27
N THR A 240 -1.25 30.93 -8.82
CA THR A 240 -1.98 31.94 -8.07
C THR A 240 -1.47 32.08 -6.64
N ASP A 241 -1.39 33.33 -6.16
CA ASP A 241 -1.07 33.65 -4.77
C ASP A 241 -2.23 33.31 -3.80
N ASP A 242 -3.41 33.01 -4.34
CA ASP A 242 -4.62 32.69 -3.57
C ASP A 242 -4.60 31.26 -2.99
N VAL A 243 -3.69 30.41 -3.47
CA VAL A 243 -3.48 29.06 -2.95
C VAL A 243 -2.12 29.02 -2.27
N ARG A 244 -2.05 28.46 -1.07
CA ARG A 244 -0.77 28.37 -0.34
C ARG A 244 0.29 27.64 -1.16
N GLU A 245 1.52 28.16 -1.17
CA GLU A 245 2.67 27.53 -1.85
C GLU A 245 2.95 26.09 -1.37
N THR A 246 2.55 25.76 -0.14
CA THR A 246 2.69 24.40 0.44
C THR A 246 1.65 23.41 -0.07
N THR A 247 0.61 23.88 -0.77
CA THR A 247 -0.45 23.02 -1.30
C THR A 247 0.08 22.21 -2.46
N GLN A 248 0.10 20.89 -2.31
CA GLN A 248 0.51 19.99 -3.38
C GLN A 248 -0.65 19.78 -4.36
N ILE A 249 -0.48 20.30 -5.58
CA ILE A 249 -1.46 20.19 -6.66
C ILE A 249 -0.90 19.31 -7.78
N LEU A 250 -1.60 18.21 -8.04
CA LEU A 250 -1.26 17.23 -9.07
C LEU A 250 -2.17 17.40 -10.28
N SER A 251 -1.62 17.14 -11.47
CA SER A 251 -2.42 16.92 -12.67
C SER A 251 -2.45 15.42 -12.95
N VAL A 252 -3.64 14.88 -13.20
CA VAL A 252 -3.83 13.45 -13.47
C VAL A 252 -4.60 13.29 -14.78
N ARG A 253 -4.07 12.45 -15.68
CA ARG A 253 -4.75 12.05 -16.91
C ARG A 253 -4.69 10.53 -17.06
N PRO A 254 -5.76 9.85 -17.51
CA PRO A 254 -5.70 8.42 -17.76
C PRO A 254 -4.77 8.13 -18.93
N ARG A 255 -3.90 7.13 -18.77
CA ARG A 255 -3.06 6.64 -19.87
C ARG A 255 -3.90 5.85 -20.86
N PRO A 256 -3.71 6.03 -22.18
CA PRO A 256 -4.38 5.19 -23.17
C PRO A 256 -3.78 3.77 -23.11
N LEU A 257 -4.52 2.83 -22.53
CA LEU A 257 -4.10 1.44 -22.42
C LEU A 257 -4.86 0.55 -23.41
N PRO A 258 -4.18 -0.41 -24.09
CA PRO A 258 -4.86 -1.47 -24.83
C PRO A 258 -5.90 -2.17 -23.95
N GLU A 259 -7.02 -2.60 -24.54
CA GLU A 259 -8.11 -3.22 -23.78
C GLU A 259 -7.71 -4.50 -23.06
N ASP A 260 -6.88 -5.34 -23.71
CA ASP A 260 -6.37 -6.57 -23.11
C ASP A 260 -5.44 -6.26 -21.92
N VAL A 261 -4.54 -5.29 -22.08
CA VAL A 261 -3.63 -4.84 -21.02
C VAL A 261 -4.42 -4.27 -19.85
N LYS A 262 -5.37 -3.38 -20.11
CA LYS A 262 -6.24 -2.78 -19.08
C LYS A 262 -6.99 -3.85 -18.31
N ARG A 263 -7.63 -4.80 -19.01
CA ARG A 263 -8.39 -5.89 -18.38
C ARG A 263 -7.49 -6.75 -17.52
N GLU A 264 -6.33 -7.15 -18.03
CA GLU A 264 -5.41 -8.02 -17.30
C GLU A 264 -4.74 -7.32 -16.11
N LEU A 265 -4.42 -6.02 -16.22
CA LEU A 265 -3.93 -5.22 -15.09
C LEU A 265 -4.98 -5.14 -13.98
N VAL A 266 -6.25 -4.91 -14.31
CA VAL A 266 -7.35 -4.91 -13.33
C VAL A 266 -7.51 -6.27 -12.68
N ARG A 267 -7.42 -7.37 -13.44
CA ARG A 267 -7.44 -8.72 -12.87
C ARG A 267 -6.30 -8.91 -11.88
N LEU A 268 -5.08 -8.51 -12.25
CA LEU A 268 -3.92 -8.64 -11.38
C LEU A 268 -4.05 -7.81 -10.10
N ALA A 269 -4.64 -6.60 -10.18
CA ALA A 269 -4.92 -5.73 -9.05
C ALA A 269 -5.96 -6.29 -8.07
N TRP A 270 -6.82 -7.19 -8.55
CA TRP A 270 -7.93 -7.78 -7.80
C TRP A 270 -7.85 -9.30 -7.72
N GLY A 271 -6.67 -9.88 -7.61
CA GLY A 271 -6.54 -11.31 -7.30
C GLY A 271 -6.85 -12.25 -8.46
N ASN A 272 -6.52 -11.87 -9.70
CA ASN A 272 -6.76 -12.63 -10.93
C ASN A 272 -8.23 -12.97 -11.24
N VAL A 273 -9.19 -12.32 -10.58
CA VAL A 273 -10.63 -12.56 -10.73
C VAL A 273 -11.11 -12.59 -12.18
N SER A 274 -12.19 -13.34 -12.43
CA SER A 274 -12.87 -13.35 -13.72
C SER A 274 -13.70 -12.09 -13.90
N LEU A 275 -13.44 -11.34 -14.97
CA LEU A 275 -14.20 -10.13 -15.31
C LEU A 275 -15.21 -10.44 -16.41
N GLU A 276 -16.48 -10.63 -16.01
CA GLU A 276 -17.61 -10.91 -16.92
C GLU A 276 -18.13 -9.66 -17.65
N SER A 277 -17.55 -8.49 -17.40
CA SER A 277 -18.00 -7.23 -18.00
C SER A 277 -17.55 -7.11 -19.45
N ASP A 278 -18.52 -6.86 -20.35
CA ASP A 278 -18.27 -6.45 -21.74
C ASP A 278 -17.75 -5.00 -21.85
N SER A 279 -17.73 -4.25 -20.74
CA SER A 279 -17.24 -2.88 -20.76
C SER A 279 -15.73 -2.82 -20.95
N GLN A 280 -15.29 -1.83 -21.73
CA GLN A 280 -13.88 -1.51 -21.96
C GLN A 280 -13.40 -0.32 -21.10
N LYS A 281 -14.32 0.28 -20.32
CA LYS A 281 -14.06 1.46 -19.49
C LYS A 281 -13.42 1.05 -18.16
N LEU A 282 -12.41 1.80 -17.73
CA LEU A 282 -11.59 1.50 -16.57
C LEU A 282 -12.42 1.39 -15.29
N ASP A 283 -13.29 2.37 -15.00
CA ASP A 283 -14.16 2.36 -13.80
C ASP A 283 -15.01 1.09 -13.70
N ARG A 284 -15.63 0.68 -14.80
CA ARG A 284 -16.50 -0.49 -14.80
C ARG A 284 -15.70 -1.77 -14.60
N LEU A 285 -14.53 -1.88 -15.24
CA LEU A 285 -13.64 -3.04 -15.04
C LEU A 285 -13.14 -3.08 -13.60
N PHE A 286 -12.64 -1.96 -13.08
CA PHE A 286 -12.04 -1.87 -11.75
C PHE A 286 -13.05 -2.18 -10.66
N HIS A 287 -14.27 -1.61 -10.75
CA HIS A 287 -15.31 -1.86 -9.76
C HIS A 287 -15.88 -3.29 -9.84
N SER A 288 -16.06 -3.82 -11.05
CA SER A 288 -16.44 -5.24 -11.20
C SER A 288 -15.37 -6.17 -10.61
N GLY A 289 -14.08 -5.84 -10.79
CA GLY A 289 -12.97 -6.57 -10.19
C GLY A 289 -12.99 -6.54 -8.66
N GLU A 290 -13.22 -5.38 -8.06
CA GLU A 290 -13.34 -5.24 -6.60
C GLU A 290 -14.49 -6.11 -6.06
N ASP A 291 -15.66 -6.07 -6.69
CA ASP A 291 -16.83 -6.85 -6.28
C ASP A 291 -16.60 -8.36 -6.39
N GLU A 292 -16.00 -8.83 -7.49
CA GLU A 292 -15.68 -10.25 -7.67
C GLU A 292 -14.58 -10.70 -6.70
N PHE A 293 -13.56 -9.87 -6.47
CA PHE A 293 -12.51 -10.16 -5.49
C PHE A 293 -13.09 -10.33 -4.10
N ARG A 294 -13.94 -9.39 -3.69
CA ARG A 294 -14.63 -9.42 -2.40
C ARG A 294 -15.41 -10.72 -2.21
N LYS A 295 -16.17 -11.14 -3.21
CA LYS A 295 -16.93 -12.40 -3.18
C LYS A 295 -16.00 -13.61 -3.11
N ALA A 296 -14.89 -13.59 -3.85
CA ALA A 296 -13.98 -14.71 -3.97
C ALA A 296 -13.16 -14.97 -2.70
N ILE A 297 -12.78 -13.93 -1.96
CA ILE A 297 -11.99 -14.09 -0.73
C ILE A 297 -12.85 -14.15 0.55
N GLN A 298 -14.16 -13.91 0.45
CA GLN A 298 -15.04 -13.92 1.60
C GLN A 298 -15.12 -15.36 2.16
N PRO A 299 -14.69 -15.60 3.41
CA PRO A 299 -14.71 -16.92 4.00
C PRO A 299 -16.15 -17.36 4.28
N SER A 300 -16.36 -18.67 4.33
CA SER A 300 -17.64 -19.24 4.73
C SER A 300 -17.49 -20.53 5.52
N GLY A 301 -18.40 -20.74 6.47
CA GLY A 301 -18.59 -22.01 7.16
C GLY A 301 -17.37 -22.46 7.95
N ALA A 302 -16.85 -23.64 7.65
CA ALA A 302 -15.80 -24.29 8.44
C ALA A 302 -14.48 -23.50 8.47
N LEU A 303 -14.17 -22.70 7.44
CA LEU A 303 -12.97 -21.86 7.42
C LEU A 303 -12.97 -20.79 8.52
N GLU A 304 -14.14 -20.17 8.76
CA GLU A 304 -14.29 -19.17 9.83
C GLU A 304 -14.16 -19.81 11.22
N GLU A 305 -14.47 -21.10 11.34
CA GLU A 305 -14.37 -21.81 12.62
C GLU A 305 -12.94 -22.25 12.97
N ILE A 306 -12.10 -22.52 11.96
CA ILE A 306 -10.71 -22.96 12.14
C ILE A 306 -9.72 -21.80 12.19
N THR A 307 -10.06 -20.65 11.58
CA THR A 307 -9.20 -19.47 11.51
C THR A 307 -9.52 -18.54 12.68
N ALA A 308 -8.53 -18.28 13.54
CA ALA A 308 -8.67 -17.31 14.61
C ALA A 308 -8.61 -15.88 14.05
N ARG A 309 -9.42 -15.01 14.65
CA ARG A 309 -9.40 -13.56 14.40
C ARG A 309 -8.68 -12.88 15.56
N ASP A 310 -7.92 -11.83 15.29
CA ASP A 310 -7.35 -11.00 16.36
C ASP A 310 -8.41 -10.01 16.85
N GLU A 311 -8.96 -10.27 18.04
CA GLU A 311 -10.11 -9.54 18.59
C GLU A 311 -9.74 -8.07 18.88
N GLY A 312 -10.24 -7.15 18.03
CA GLY A 312 -10.23 -5.70 18.28
C GLY A 312 -9.32 -4.85 17.39
N GLU A 313 -8.36 -5.46 16.67
CA GLU A 313 -7.40 -4.71 15.84
C GLU A 313 -7.39 -5.13 14.36
N GLU A 314 -7.95 -6.29 14.02
CA GLU A 314 -7.87 -6.87 12.67
C GLU A 314 -8.98 -6.36 11.72
N SER A 315 -8.55 -5.78 10.60
CA SER A 315 -9.47 -5.36 9.53
C SER A 315 -10.13 -6.57 8.85
N ARG A 316 -11.32 -6.37 8.29
CA ARG A 316 -12.04 -7.46 7.59
C ARG A 316 -11.23 -8.02 6.42
N LEU A 317 -10.56 -7.16 5.65
CA LEU A 317 -9.70 -7.57 4.55
C LEU A 317 -8.56 -8.47 5.04
N HIS A 318 -7.90 -8.09 6.15
CA HIS A 318 -6.83 -8.87 6.75
C HIS A 318 -7.32 -10.27 7.15
N TYR A 319 -8.45 -10.34 7.87
CA TYR A 319 -9.05 -11.62 8.28
C TYR A 319 -9.46 -12.48 7.08
N TRP A 320 -10.03 -11.90 6.02
CA TRP A 320 -10.40 -12.65 4.83
C TRP A 320 -9.19 -13.21 4.08
N ILE A 321 -8.12 -12.44 3.94
CA ILE A 321 -6.86 -12.92 3.36
C ILE A 321 -6.24 -14.01 4.23
N LYS A 322 -6.36 -13.91 5.55
CA LYS A 322 -5.92 -14.96 6.49
C LYS A 322 -6.68 -16.27 6.23
N CYS A 323 -8.01 -16.22 6.17
CA CYS A 323 -8.83 -17.38 5.83
C CYS A 323 -8.49 -17.96 4.44
N PHE A 324 -8.34 -17.10 3.43
CA PHE A 324 -7.94 -17.49 2.07
C PHE A 324 -6.59 -18.21 2.08
N THR A 325 -5.62 -17.71 2.85
CA THR A 325 -4.31 -18.32 2.98
C THR A 325 -4.39 -19.70 3.65
N VAL A 326 -5.21 -19.85 4.71
CA VAL A 326 -5.47 -21.16 5.32
C VAL A 326 -6.08 -22.13 4.29
N GLU A 327 -7.06 -21.69 3.52
CA GLU A 327 -7.68 -22.51 2.45
C GLU A 327 -6.66 -22.94 1.39
N ALA A 328 -5.84 -22.01 0.89
CA ALA A 328 -4.80 -22.28 -0.09
C ALA A 328 -3.77 -23.31 0.43
N LEU A 329 -3.41 -23.23 1.72
CA LEU A 329 -2.49 -24.18 2.35
C LEU A 329 -3.11 -25.57 2.51
N LEU A 330 -4.39 -25.66 2.89
CA LEU A 330 -5.10 -26.94 2.95
C LEU A 330 -5.23 -27.58 1.56
N LYS A 331 -5.54 -26.77 0.54
CA LYS A 331 -5.57 -27.21 -0.87
C LYS A 331 -4.20 -27.74 -1.30
N ARG A 332 -3.12 -27.01 -1.00
CA ARG A 332 -1.73 -27.44 -1.28
C ARG A 332 -1.40 -28.79 -0.65
N ASP A 333 -1.91 -29.03 0.56
CA ASP A 333 -1.72 -30.26 1.30
C ASP A 333 -2.65 -31.40 0.87
N GLY A 334 -3.60 -31.14 -0.04
CA GLY A 334 -4.60 -32.09 -0.49
C GLY A 334 -5.66 -32.41 0.57
N VAL A 335 -5.91 -31.49 1.50
CA VAL A 335 -6.82 -31.65 2.63
C VAL A 335 -8.14 -30.92 2.35
N ALA A 336 -9.26 -31.65 2.39
CA ALA A 336 -10.59 -31.08 2.29
C ALA A 336 -11.09 -30.65 3.68
N VAL A 337 -11.42 -29.36 3.84
CA VAL A 337 -11.87 -28.76 5.11
C VAL A 337 -13.07 -29.50 5.71
N GLN A 338 -13.97 -30.02 4.86
CA GLN A 338 -15.21 -30.68 5.30
C GLN A 338 -15.00 -32.14 5.75
N GLU A 339 -13.86 -32.74 5.43
CA GLU A 339 -13.58 -34.15 5.69
C GLU A 339 -12.76 -34.38 6.97
N GLU A 340 -12.06 -33.34 7.44
CA GLU A 340 -11.21 -33.39 8.62
C GLU A 340 -11.89 -32.81 9.86
N SER A 341 -11.42 -33.24 11.04
CA SER A 341 -11.92 -32.66 12.28
C SER A 341 -11.37 -31.24 12.48
N ARG A 342 -12.20 -30.37 13.07
CA ARG A 342 -11.80 -29.00 13.39
C ARG A 342 -10.55 -28.92 14.26
N ILE A 343 -10.34 -29.90 15.15
CA ILE A 343 -9.17 -29.96 16.03
C ILE A 343 -7.91 -30.26 15.21
N ASP A 344 -7.98 -31.26 14.33
CA ASP A 344 -6.84 -31.67 13.50
C ASP A 344 -6.44 -30.53 12.55
N LEU A 345 -7.41 -29.82 11.97
CA LEU A 345 -7.16 -28.66 11.11
C LEU A 345 -6.45 -27.52 11.88
N LYS A 346 -6.89 -27.23 13.12
CA LYS A 346 -6.27 -26.21 13.98
C LYS A 346 -4.88 -26.60 14.47
N GLU A 347 -4.61 -27.89 14.66
CA GLU A 347 -3.27 -28.37 15.01
C GLU A 347 -2.32 -28.35 13.79
N ARG A 348 -2.85 -28.63 12.59
CA ARG A 348 -2.09 -28.61 11.34
C ARG A 348 -1.74 -27.20 10.89
N ILE A 349 -2.71 -26.29 10.95
CA ILE A 349 -2.53 -24.88 10.60
C ILE A 349 -2.99 -23.99 11.77
N PRO A 350 -2.18 -23.90 12.84
CA PRO A 350 -2.48 -22.98 13.93
C PRO A 350 -2.51 -21.54 13.42
N THR A 351 -3.52 -20.79 13.86
CA THR A 351 -3.63 -19.35 13.62
C THR A 351 -3.51 -18.64 14.94
N GLU A 352 -2.88 -17.45 14.94
CA GLU A 352 -2.81 -16.59 16.12
C GLU A 352 -2.27 -17.30 17.39
N THR A 353 -1.31 -18.20 17.22
CA THR A 353 -0.78 -19.05 18.30
C THR A 353 0.70 -18.80 18.49
N GLU A 354 1.12 -18.48 19.72
CA GLU A 354 2.54 -18.25 20.05
C GLU A 354 3.41 -19.48 19.70
N LEU A 355 4.49 -19.23 18.95
CA LEU A 355 5.50 -20.24 18.68
C LEU A 355 6.47 -20.36 19.87
N ARG A 356 6.95 -21.59 20.13
CA ARG A 356 7.97 -21.84 21.16
C ARG A 356 9.34 -21.38 20.65
N GLY A 357 9.94 -20.37 21.27
CA GLY A 357 11.26 -19.85 20.88
C GLY A 357 11.56 -18.48 21.51
N GLY A 358 12.73 -17.89 21.23
CA GLY A 358 13.06 -16.54 21.72
C GLY A 358 12.00 -15.52 21.27
N GLY A 359 11.45 -14.73 22.19
CA GLY A 359 10.44 -13.71 21.92
C GLY A 359 9.00 -14.19 21.78
N ASN A 360 8.73 -15.50 21.69
CA ASN A 360 7.40 -16.11 21.48
C ASN A 360 6.55 -15.37 20.41
N PRO A 361 7.01 -15.26 19.14
CA PRO A 361 6.23 -14.58 18.13
C PRO A 361 4.89 -15.30 17.91
N ARG A 362 3.84 -14.51 17.69
CA ARG A 362 2.51 -14.96 17.29
C ARG A 362 2.35 -14.68 15.78
N PRO A 363 2.49 -15.70 14.91
CA PRO A 363 2.14 -15.57 13.51
C PRO A 363 0.63 -15.47 13.33
N ASP A 364 0.21 -14.78 12.28
CA ASP A 364 -1.13 -14.88 11.76
C ASP A 364 -1.50 -16.34 11.46
N ILE A 365 -0.61 -17.03 10.75
CA ILE A 365 -0.78 -18.43 10.33
C ILE A 365 0.56 -19.16 10.45
N TYR A 366 0.55 -20.32 11.09
CA TYR A 366 1.66 -21.26 11.11
C TYR A 366 1.26 -22.54 10.38
N HIS A 367 2.08 -22.97 9.42
CA HIS A 367 1.88 -24.24 8.73
C HIS A 367 2.81 -25.29 9.34
N GLU A 368 2.28 -26.13 10.24
CA GLU A 368 3.08 -27.11 10.99
C GLU A 368 3.86 -28.06 10.07
N PRO A 369 3.25 -28.66 9.02
CA PRO A 369 3.93 -29.68 8.22
C PRO A 369 5.19 -29.18 7.50
N SER A 370 5.20 -27.90 7.09
CA SER A 370 6.35 -27.28 6.41
C SER A 370 7.20 -26.40 7.32
N ARG A 371 6.75 -26.14 8.55
CA ARG A 371 7.33 -25.19 9.50
C ARG A 371 7.50 -23.79 8.90
N GLU A 372 6.49 -23.33 8.18
CA GLU A 372 6.46 -22.02 7.54
C GLU A 372 5.48 -21.12 8.30
N VAL A 373 5.80 -19.84 8.43
CA VAL A 373 4.85 -18.83 8.92
C VAL A 373 4.34 -18.01 7.75
N TYR A 374 3.09 -17.56 7.83
CA TYR A 374 2.48 -16.65 6.88
C TYR A 374 1.91 -15.47 7.66
N GLU A 375 2.25 -14.28 7.21
CA GLU A 375 1.88 -13.00 7.82
C GLU A 375 1.13 -12.17 6.80
N VAL A 376 -0.09 -11.77 7.13
CA VAL A 376 -0.92 -10.96 6.27
C VAL A 376 -0.59 -9.50 6.53
N GLU A 377 -0.16 -8.79 5.49
CA GLU A 377 0.24 -7.40 5.62
C GLU A 377 -0.59 -6.52 4.70
N THR A 378 -1.54 -5.77 5.27
CA THR A 378 -2.32 -4.77 4.51
C THR A 378 -1.59 -3.42 4.40
N LEU A 379 -0.50 -3.24 5.16
CA LEU A 379 0.25 -1.98 5.29
C LEU A 379 -0.56 -0.76 5.78
N TYR A 380 -1.77 -0.96 6.28
CA TYR A 380 -2.58 0.11 6.87
C TYR A 380 -1.91 0.71 8.11
N GLU A 381 -1.99 2.04 8.26
CA GLU A 381 -1.37 2.82 9.36
C GLU A 381 0.15 2.71 9.45
N THR A 382 0.80 2.24 8.39
CA THR A 382 2.22 1.91 8.44
C THR A 382 2.93 2.18 7.13
N ASP A 383 4.25 2.25 7.20
CA ASP A 383 5.11 2.22 6.04
C ASP A 383 5.65 0.79 5.82
N HIS A 384 6.49 0.65 4.79
CA HIS A 384 7.24 -0.58 4.52
C HIS A 384 8.11 -1.07 5.69
N LYS A 385 8.31 -0.29 6.78
CA LYS A 385 9.00 -0.78 7.99
C LYS A 385 8.14 -1.79 8.75
N LYS A 386 6.81 -1.83 8.55
CA LYS A 386 5.98 -2.90 9.13
C LYS A 386 6.42 -4.26 8.63
N ILE A 387 6.68 -4.39 7.33
CA ILE A 387 7.24 -5.61 6.72
C ILE A 387 8.54 -6.00 7.42
N THR A 388 9.45 -5.05 7.63
CA THR A 388 10.71 -5.32 8.35
C THR A 388 10.46 -5.81 9.77
N ARG A 389 9.60 -5.15 10.54
CA ARG A 389 9.25 -5.60 11.92
C ARG A 389 8.63 -7.00 11.93
N THR A 390 7.81 -7.30 10.93
CA THR A 390 7.16 -8.62 10.76
C THR A 390 8.16 -9.71 10.42
N ILE A 391 9.22 -9.39 9.69
CA ILE A 391 10.33 -10.31 9.43
C ILE A 391 11.19 -10.46 10.69
N ASP A 392 11.62 -9.35 11.29
CA ASP A 392 12.56 -9.30 12.42
C ASP A 392 12.05 -10.05 13.65
N LYS A 393 10.73 -10.11 13.89
CA LYS A 393 10.16 -10.86 15.03
C LYS A 393 10.42 -12.37 14.98
N TYR A 394 10.87 -12.90 13.83
CA TYR A 394 11.25 -14.30 13.65
C TYR A 394 12.75 -14.56 13.76
N GLU A 395 13.57 -13.53 14.00
CA GLU A 395 15.01 -13.70 14.21
C GLU A 395 15.29 -14.65 15.39
N GLY A 396 16.10 -15.69 15.15
CA GLY A 396 16.43 -16.71 16.16
C GLY A 396 15.30 -17.70 16.46
N VAL A 397 14.21 -17.70 15.70
CA VAL A 397 13.09 -18.64 15.83
C VAL A 397 13.24 -19.78 14.83
N ASN A 398 12.93 -21.00 15.27
CA ASN A 398 13.06 -22.22 14.46
C ASN A 398 11.92 -22.38 13.44
N VAL A 399 11.85 -21.44 12.50
CA VAL A 399 10.92 -21.42 11.37
C VAL A 399 11.74 -21.61 10.09
N LYS A 400 11.23 -22.34 9.10
CA LYS A 400 11.95 -22.55 7.85
C LYS A 400 11.89 -21.31 6.95
N ARG A 401 10.73 -20.68 6.89
CA ARG A 401 10.44 -19.55 6.00
C ARG A 401 9.38 -18.64 6.58
N VAL A 402 9.58 -17.34 6.41
CA VAL A 402 8.61 -16.26 6.66
C VAL A 402 7.98 -15.87 5.32
N ASN A 403 6.67 -16.05 5.20
CA ASN A 403 5.91 -15.70 4.01
C ASN A 403 5.08 -14.45 4.31
N VAL A 404 5.31 -13.36 3.60
CA VAL A 404 4.52 -12.13 3.71
C VAL A 404 3.46 -12.15 2.62
N VAL A 405 2.18 -12.12 3.00
CA VAL A 405 1.03 -12.15 2.10
C VAL A 405 0.40 -10.76 2.04
N LEU A 406 0.47 -10.11 0.88
CA LEU A 406 -0.05 -8.77 0.64
C LEU A 406 -1.35 -8.84 -0.19
N PRO A 407 -2.38 -8.01 0.10
CA PRO A 407 -3.47 -7.79 -0.84
C PRO A 407 -2.92 -7.34 -2.20
N ASN A 408 -3.51 -7.80 -3.29
CA ASN A 408 -3.02 -7.53 -4.66
C ASN A 408 -2.87 -6.03 -4.94
N LEU A 409 -3.89 -5.24 -4.62
CA LEU A 409 -3.86 -3.79 -4.82
C LEU A 409 -2.74 -3.13 -3.99
N THR A 410 -2.60 -3.50 -2.72
CA THR A 410 -1.51 -3.04 -1.84
C THR A 410 -0.14 -3.39 -2.40
N CYS A 411 0.03 -4.63 -2.89
CA CYS A 411 1.27 -5.12 -3.48
C CYS A 411 1.65 -4.34 -4.75
N LEU A 412 0.70 -4.12 -5.66
CA LEU A 412 0.98 -3.41 -6.92
C LEU A 412 1.27 -1.92 -6.71
N ARG A 413 0.58 -1.28 -5.76
CA ARG A 413 0.83 0.13 -5.42
C ARG A 413 2.17 0.32 -4.72
N ASN A 414 2.62 -0.65 -3.92
CA ASN A 414 3.89 -0.57 -3.20
C ASN A 414 5.00 -1.42 -3.83
N LEU A 415 4.89 -1.74 -5.13
CA LEU A 415 5.73 -2.75 -5.78
C LEU A 415 7.22 -2.45 -5.63
N GLY A 416 7.63 -1.19 -5.81
CA GLY A 416 9.01 -0.78 -5.65
C GLY A 416 9.55 -1.05 -4.25
N ALA A 417 8.77 -0.72 -3.21
CA ALA A 417 9.15 -0.97 -1.82
C ALA A 417 9.21 -2.47 -1.48
N VAL A 418 8.21 -3.24 -1.92
CA VAL A 418 8.15 -4.70 -1.68
C VAL A 418 9.31 -5.42 -2.38
N ARG A 419 9.66 -5.01 -3.62
CA ARG A 419 10.81 -5.59 -4.35
C ARG A 419 12.15 -5.24 -3.73
N ARG A 420 12.33 -4.04 -3.19
CA ARG A 420 13.56 -3.73 -2.43
C ARG A 420 13.71 -4.67 -1.25
N LYS A 421 12.61 -5.02 -0.57
CA LYS A 421 12.62 -5.97 0.55
C LYS A 421 12.96 -7.40 0.16
N THR A 422 12.69 -7.85 -1.06
CA THR A 422 13.17 -9.17 -1.52
C THR A 422 14.66 -9.20 -1.84
N GLN A 423 15.29 -8.04 -2.04
CA GLN A 423 16.71 -7.91 -2.36
C GLN A 423 17.58 -7.62 -1.14
N GLU A 424 16.99 -7.25 -0.01
CA GLU A 424 17.71 -7.05 1.25
C GLU A 424 18.16 -8.41 1.81
N GLU A 425 19.47 -8.58 1.98
CA GLU A 425 19.99 -9.75 2.70
C GLU A 425 19.67 -9.61 4.19
N PRO A 426 18.96 -10.57 4.80
CA PRO A 426 18.78 -10.57 6.24
C PRO A 426 20.13 -10.62 6.96
N GLY A 427 20.22 -10.03 8.16
CA GLY A 427 21.45 -10.04 8.96
C GLY A 427 21.97 -11.46 9.25
N GLU A 428 23.25 -11.60 9.60
CA GLU A 428 23.92 -12.91 9.77
C GLU A 428 23.21 -13.90 10.73
N MET A 429 22.40 -13.38 11.66
CA MET A 429 21.63 -14.18 12.63
C MET A 429 20.24 -14.61 12.14
N PHE A 430 19.81 -14.11 10.98
CA PHE A 430 18.53 -14.42 10.37
C PHE A 430 18.69 -15.57 9.38
N HIS A 431 18.31 -16.77 9.81
CA HIS A 431 18.45 -18.00 9.03
C HIS A 431 17.19 -18.38 8.24
N ASN A 432 16.12 -17.61 8.37
CA ASN A 432 14.83 -17.91 7.76
C ASN A 432 14.81 -17.38 6.31
N GLU A 433 14.26 -18.14 5.37
CA GLU A 433 13.97 -17.63 4.03
C GLU A 433 12.78 -16.66 4.10
N VAL A 434 12.81 -15.55 3.35
CA VAL A 434 11.66 -14.63 3.25
C VAL A 434 11.07 -14.73 1.85
N ARG A 435 9.74 -14.84 1.74
CA ARG A 435 9.02 -14.81 0.46
C ARG A 435 7.81 -13.90 0.52
N PHE A 436 7.46 -13.33 -0.62
CA PHE A 436 6.32 -12.44 -0.76
C PHE A 436 5.29 -13.03 -1.71
N TRP A 437 4.04 -12.90 -1.31
CA TRP A 437 2.91 -13.49 -1.99
C TRP A 437 1.77 -12.49 -2.10
N THR A 438 0.95 -12.70 -3.11
CA THR A 438 -0.38 -12.11 -3.21
C THR A 438 -1.40 -13.21 -3.51
N LEU A 439 -2.64 -12.86 -3.84
CA LEU A 439 -3.71 -13.83 -4.03
C LEU A 439 -3.95 -14.12 -5.51
N ASP A 440 -4.20 -15.39 -5.83
CA ASP A 440 -4.87 -15.83 -7.05
C ASP A 440 -6.23 -16.40 -6.66
N ALA A 441 -7.26 -15.58 -6.71
CA ALA A 441 -8.61 -15.92 -6.29
C ALA A 441 -9.30 -16.92 -7.24
N VAL A 442 -8.85 -17.03 -8.50
CA VAL A 442 -9.39 -18.00 -9.45
C VAL A 442 -8.84 -19.39 -9.16
N GLU A 443 -7.53 -19.50 -8.99
CA GLU A 443 -6.89 -20.76 -8.65
C GLU A 443 -7.02 -21.10 -7.16
N GLN A 444 -7.50 -20.17 -6.32
CA GLN A 444 -7.52 -20.31 -4.86
C GLN A 444 -6.14 -20.65 -4.28
N GLU A 445 -5.13 -19.95 -4.78
CA GLU A 445 -3.71 -20.17 -4.45
C GLU A 445 -3.01 -18.85 -4.13
N LEU A 446 -1.83 -18.94 -3.52
CA LEU A 446 -0.94 -17.80 -3.34
C LEU A 446 -0.10 -17.60 -4.60
N LEU A 447 -0.11 -16.38 -5.14
CA LEU A 447 0.67 -15.98 -6.30
C LEU A 447 2.00 -15.38 -5.83
N ALA A 448 3.12 -15.91 -6.31
CA ALA A 448 4.44 -15.41 -5.94
C ALA A 448 4.68 -14.01 -6.52
N LEU A 449 5.41 -13.15 -5.79
CA LEU A 449 5.75 -11.81 -6.27
C LEU A 449 6.50 -11.84 -7.60
N GLU A 450 7.36 -12.84 -7.82
CA GLU A 450 8.11 -13.00 -9.07
C GLU A 450 7.18 -13.18 -10.27
N ASP A 451 6.08 -13.91 -10.10
CA ASP A 451 5.07 -14.11 -11.14
C ASP A 451 4.28 -12.82 -11.41
N VAL A 452 3.96 -12.06 -10.35
CA VAL A 452 3.33 -10.73 -10.48
C VAL A 452 4.22 -9.80 -11.29
N VAL A 453 5.51 -9.71 -10.94
CA VAL A 453 6.51 -8.89 -11.63
C VAL A 453 6.66 -9.29 -13.09
N SER A 454 6.73 -10.60 -13.37
CA SER A 454 6.82 -11.10 -14.74
C SER A 454 5.59 -10.73 -15.57
N ARG A 455 4.37 -10.84 -15.00
CA ARG A 455 3.13 -10.46 -15.69
C ARG A 455 3.06 -8.96 -15.94
N LEU A 456 3.44 -8.13 -14.96
CA LEU A 456 3.50 -6.68 -15.14
C LEU A 456 4.48 -6.28 -16.24
N ALA A 457 5.68 -6.88 -16.27
CA ALA A 457 6.66 -6.59 -17.32
C ALA A 457 6.12 -6.91 -18.73
N ASP A 458 5.40 -8.03 -18.87
CA ASP A 458 4.72 -8.34 -20.13
C ASP A 458 3.62 -7.32 -20.48
N LEU A 459 2.82 -6.89 -19.50
CA LEU A 459 1.80 -5.85 -19.68
C LEU A 459 2.39 -4.51 -20.13
N TYR A 460 3.49 -4.06 -19.53
CA TYR A 460 4.20 -2.86 -19.95
C TYR A 460 4.71 -2.97 -21.38
N ASN A 461 5.34 -4.10 -21.72
CA ASN A 461 5.83 -4.32 -23.08
C ASN A 461 4.68 -4.34 -24.11
N ARG A 462 3.47 -4.75 -23.73
CA ARG A 462 2.28 -4.69 -24.59
C ARG A 462 1.68 -3.29 -24.66
N SER A 463 1.74 -2.49 -23.59
CA SER A 463 1.24 -1.11 -23.60
C SER A 463 2.07 -0.19 -24.49
N GLU A 464 3.40 -0.35 -24.50
CA GLU A 464 4.31 0.49 -25.28
C GLU A 464 4.30 0.17 -26.79
N LYS A 465 3.89 -1.04 -27.19
CA LYS A 465 3.86 -1.47 -28.61
C LYS A 465 2.79 -0.77 -29.47
N LEU A 466 1.92 0.04 -28.88
CA LEU A 466 0.92 0.83 -29.62
C LEU A 466 1.42 2.21 -30.05
N TRP A 467 2.67 2.58 -29.71
CA TRP A 467 3.27 3.87 -30.05
C TRP A 467 4.35 3.78 -31.14
#